data_AF-A0A4Q5QIA0-F1
#
_entry.id   AF-A0A4Q5QIA0-F1
#
_cell.length_a   1.000
_cell.length_b   1.000
_cell.length_c   1.000
_cell.angle_alpha   90.00
_cell.angle_beta   90.00
_cell.angle_gamma   90.00
#
_symmetry.space_group_name_H-M   'P 1'
#
loop_
_entity.id
_entity.type
_entity.pdbx_description
1 polymer ?
#
loop_
_entity_poly.entity_id
_entity_poly.type
_entity_poly.pdbx_seq_one_letter_code
_entity_poly.pdbx_strand_id
1 'polypeptide(L)'
;TGASPLSSIRHAGLPWELGLAEAHQTLLRNQLRSRVVLQADGQMKTGRDLAVAALLGAEEWGVATAALIAGGCIMMRKCHLNTCPVGVATQDPELRKLFSGKPEHIVNLFRFLAEELREIMAELGFRTVNEMVGRSEFLKVNPEAGHWKAKLIDLDAVLSPAPNISGGTLYHSENQDHGIAEVLDWQLVKSAQAALERQEAVADEFEVRNTDRTIGTLLSNEITKRYHAAGLPPDTIRYKFTGSAGQSFGAFSAKGLTFKLEGEANDYVGKGLSGARLAIFPPATSTFIPENNILIGNVALYGATSGELYVRGKAGERFAVRNSGATAVVEGVGDHGCEY
;
A
#
# COMPACT_ATOMS: atom_id res chain seq x y z
N THR A 1 -0.83 12.34 14.03
CA THR A 1 -2.17 12.33 13.40
C THR A 1 -2.76 13.73 13.40
N GLY A 2 -3.56 14.07 12.37
CA GLY A 2 -4.31 15.33 12.28
C GLY A 2 -5.60 15.34 13.10
N ALA A 3 -6.27 14.18 13.20
CA ALA A 3 -7.46 13.97 14.03
C ALA A 3 -7.51 12.50 14.48
N SER A 4 -7.76 12.26 15.76
CA SER A 4 -7.92 10.90 16.33
C SER A 4 -8.54 11.02 17.73
N PRO A 5 -9.31 10.01 18.18
CA PRO A 5 -9.75 9.94 19.57
C PRO A 5 -8.56 10.01 20.53
N LEU A 6 -8.72 10.75 21.64
CA LEU A 6 -7.68 10.89 22.64
C LEU A 6 -7.31 9.54 23.28
N SER A 7 -8.30 8.65 23.44
CA SER A 7 -8.09 7.29 23.95
C SER A 7 -7.12 6.51 23.07
N SER A 8 -7.27 6.55 21.75
CA SER A 8 -6.35 5.91 20.80
C SER A 8 -4.94 6.46 20.91
N ILE A 9 -4.78 7.78 21.01
CA ILE A 9 -3.45 8.43 21.14
C ILE A 9 -2.73 8.02 22.44
N ARG A 10 -3.49 7.76 23.51
CA ARG A 10 -2.92 7.50 24.84
C ARG A 10 -2.80 6.02 25.18
N HIS A 11 -3.61 5.16 24.57
CA HIS A 11 -3.82 3.79 25.06
C HIS A 11 -3.79 2.73 23.95
N ALA A 12 -3.55 3.09 22.70
CA ALA A 12 -3.37 2.14 21.61
C ALA A 12 -1.98 2.26 20.98
N GLY A 13 -1.33 1.12 20.75
CA GLY A 13 0.02 1.04 20.20
C GLY A 13 1.08 0.74 21.26
N LEU A 14 2.25 0.32 20.77
CA LEU A 14 3.44 0.02 21.55
C LEU A 14 4.63 0.84 21.02
N PRO A 15 5.70 1.01 21.82
CA PRO A 15 6.95 1.61 21.34
C PRO A 15 7.49 0.86 20.12
N TRP A 16 8.03 1.61 19.15
CA TRP A 16 8.53 1.03 17.90
C TRP A 16 9.74 0.12 18.15
N GLU A 17 10.50 0.35 19.21
CA GLU A 17 11.67 -0.45 19.60
C GLU A 17 11.29 -1.92 19.81
N LEU A 18 10.12 -2.19 20.40
CA LEU A 18 9.62 -3.55 20.65
C LEU A 18 9.25 -4.24 19.32
N GLY A 19 8.40 -3.58 18.53
CA GLY A 19 7.90 -4.17 17.28
C GLY A 19 8.99 -4.30 16.21
N LEU A 20 9.93 -3.36 16.14
CA LEU A 20 11.04 -3.41 15.20
C LEU A 20 11.98 -4.56 15.52
N ALA A 21 12.39 -4.70 16.79
CA ALA A 21 13.25 -5.79 17.22
C ALA A 21 12.55 -7.14 16.99
N GLU A 22 11.28 -7.27 17.35
CA GLU A 22 10.50 -8.51 17.15
C GLU A 22 10.41 -8.88 15.66
N ALA A 23 10.10 -7.92 14.79
CA ALA A 23 10.03 -8.14 13.35
C ALA A 23 11.38 -8.57 12.78
N HIS A 24 12.46 -7.85 13.12
CA HIS A 24 13.82 -8.15 12.69
C HIS A 24 14.25 -9.56 13.12
N GLN A 25 14.10 -9.88 14.40
CA GLN A 25 14.47 -11.16 14.99
C GLN A 25 13.65 -12.32 14.39
N THR A 26 12.34 -12.13 14.22
CA THR A 26 11.44 -13.15 13.66
C THR A 26 11.77 -13.44 12.19
N LEU A 27 12.02 -12.40 11.39
CA LEU A 27 12.39 -12.56 9.99
C LEU A 27 13.74 -13.27 9.84
N LEU A 28 14.72 -12.99 10.72
CA LEU A 28 16.00 -13.70 10.72
C LEU A 28 15.82 -15.18 11.07
N ARG A 29 15.07 -15.50 12.12
CA ARG A 29 14.80 -16.88 12.53
C ARG A 29 14.13 -17.71 11.43
N ASN A 30 13.33 -17.06 10.58
CA ASN A 30 12.62 -17.70 9.48
C ASN A 30 13.33 -17.61 8.12
N GLN A 31 14.56 -17.06 8.06
CA GLN A 31 15.32 -16.91 6.82
C GLN A 31 14.60 -16.04 5.77
N LEU A 32 13.87 -15.03 6.23
CA LEU A 32 13.11 -14.09 5.42
C LEU A 32 13.65 -12.66 5.47
N ARG A 33 14.60 -12.37 6.36
CA ARG A 33 15.11 -11.01 6.60
C ARG A 33 15.71 -10.34 5.36
N SER A 34 16.38 -11.11 4.50
CA SER A 34 17.03 -10.59 3.29
C SER A 34 16.05 -10.14 2.20
N ARG A 35 14.76 -10.50 2.32
CA ARG A 35 13.73 -10.30 1.28
C ARG A 35 12.86 -9.06 1.47
N VAL A 36 13.01 -8.38 2.61
CA VAL A 36 12.17 -7.23 2.96
C VAL A 36 13.01 -6.09 3.55
N VAL A 37 12.63 -4.86 3.25
CA VAL A 37 13.15 -3.65 3.89
C VAL A 37 12.34 -3.41 5.16
N LEU A 38 13.00 -3.23 6.30
CA LEU A 38 12.33 -2.81 7.54
C LEU A 38 12.43 -1.29 7.70
N GLN A 39 11.27 -0.63 7.72
CA GLN A 39 11.16 0.79 7.99
C GLN A 39 10.61 1.02 9.40
N ALA A 40 11.18 1.98 10.12
CA ALA A 40 10.66 2.41 11.42
C ALA A 40 10.26 3.90 11.39
N ASP A 41 9.19 4.25 12.08
CA ASP A 41 8.80 5.63 12.34
C ASP A 41 8.29 5.78 13.78
N GLY A 42 8.01 7.01 14.20
CA GLY A 42 7.43 7.28 15.52
C GLY A 42 8.28 8.23 16.34
N GLN A 43 8.02 9.53 16.19
CA GLN A 43 8.74 10.59 16.92
C GLN A 43 10.26 10.62 16.70
N MET A 44 10.77 10.03 15.61
CA MET A 44 12.17 10.17 15.20
C MET A 44 12.53 11.64 14.96
N LYS A 45 13.53 12.13 15.69
CA LYS A 45 13.89 13.55 15.74
C LYS A 45 15.39 13.80 15.66
N THR A 46 16.23 12.81 15.97
CA THR A 46 17.69 12.97 16.05
C THR A 46 18.41 11.85 15.30
N GLY A 47 19.65 12.08 14.89
CA GLY A 47 20.54 11.06 14.35
C GLY A 47 20.69 9.87 15.31
N ARG A 48 20.69 10.11 16.63
CA ARG A 48 20.61 9.02 17.63
C ARG A 48 19.37 8.12 17.48
N ASP A 49 18.20 8.67 17.20
CA ASP A 49 16.99 7.85 17.01
C ASP A 49 17.15 6.94 15.79
N LEU A 50 17.71 7.49 14.70
CA LEU A 50 18.01 6.76 13.48
C LEU A 50 19.03 5.64 13.76
N ALA A 51 20.10 5.94 14.49
CA ALA A 51 21.14 5.00 14.88
C ALA A 51 20.57 3.84 15.72
N VAL A 52 19.78 4.13 16.76
CA VAL A 52 19.15 3.08 17.57
C VAL A 52 18.21 2.22 16.72
N ALA A 53 17.41 2.82 15.85
CA ALA A 53 16.56 2.07 14.93
C ALA A 53 17.37 1.18 13.98
N ALA A 54 18.51 1.67 13.46
CA ALA A 54 19.41 0.88 12.62
C ALA A 54 19.92 -0.36 13.37
N LEU A 55 20.45 -0.15 14.58
CA LEU A 55 20.99 -1.23 15.43
C LEU A 55 19.93 -2.25 15.83
N LEU A 56 18.65 -1.85 15.91
CA LEU A 56 17.51 -2.75 16.13
C LEU A 56 16.96 -3.40 14.86
N GLY A 57 17.46 -3.03 13.68
CA GLY A 57 17.20 -3.74 12.41
C GLY A 57 16.52 -2.93 11.31
N ALA A 58 16.25 -1.64 11.51
CA ALA A 58 15.68 -0.77 10.47
C ALA A 58 16.71 -0.38 9.40
N GLU A 59 16.22 -0.18 8.19
CA GLU A 59 16.98 0.28 7.02
C GLU A 59 16.46 1.63 6.51
N GLU A 60 15.20 1.94 6.82
CA GLU A 60 14.56 3.20 6.46
C GLU A 60 13.89 3.84 7.67
N TRP A 61 13.79 5.18 7.66
CA TRP A 61 13.27 5.97 8.77
C TRP A 61 12.20 6.95 8.31
N GLY A 62 11.03 6.89 8.96
CA GLY A 62 9.95 7.86 8.76
C GLY A 62 10.08 9.07 9.69
N VAL A 63 10.40 10.23 9.13
CA VAL A 63 10.50 11.50 9.88
C VAL A 63 9.39 12.46 9.44
N ALA A 64 8.27 12.44 10.16
CA ALA A 64 7.09 13.27 9.83
C ALA A 64 6.95 14.52 10.71
N THR A 65 6.83 14.35 12.04
CA THR A 65 6.53 15.50 12.93
C THR A 65 7.68 16.50 12.99
N ALA A 66 8.94 16.03 13.00
CA ALA A 66 10.08 16.92 12.93
C ALA A 66 10.12 17.71 11.61
N ALA A 67 9.77 17.07 10.48
CA ALA A 67 9.63 17.75 9.20
C ALA A 67 8.50 18.80 9.21
N LEU A 68 7.35 18.50 9.82
CA LEU A 68 6.28 19.49 10.01
C LEU A 68 6.74 20.69 10.84
N ILE A 69 7.53 20.46 11.89
CA ILE A 69 8.10 21.52 12.74
C ILE A 69 9.10 22.36 11.97
N ALA A 70 10.03 21.75 11.23
CA ALA A 70 10.95 22.45 10.34
C ALA A 70 10.21 23.26 9.27
N GLY A 71 9.05 22.76 8.81
CA GLY A 71 8.13 23.46 7.91
C GLY A 71 7.31 24.59 8.56
N GLY A 72 7.39 24.79 9.88
CA GLY A 72 6.73 25.90 10.59
C GLY A 72 5.66 25.48 11.61
N CYS A 73 5.43 24.19 11.83
CA CYS A 73 4.51 23.73 12.88
C CYS A 73 5.01 24.13 14.28
N ILE A 74 4.18 24.88 15.00
CA ILE A 74 4.46 25.33 16.39
C ILE A 74 3.83 24.41 17.46
N MET A 75 3.46 23.18 17.11
CA MET A 75 2.92 22.17 18.03
C MET A 75 1.66 22.59 18.82
N MET A 76 0.80 23.41 18.22
CA MET A 76 -0.46 23.89 18.84
C MET A 76 -1.49 22.79 19.09
N ARG A 77 -1.40 21.65 18.38
CA ARG A 77 -2.31 20.49 18.49
C ARG A 77 -3.79 20.77 18.20
N LYS A 78 -4.09 21.77 17.38
CA LYS A 78 -5.43 22.10 16.86
C LYS A 78 -5.66 21.67 15.41
N CYS A 79 -4.92 20.68 14.93
CA CYS A 79 -4.96 20.25 13.53
C CYS A 79 -6.37 19.81 13.08
N HIS A 80 -7.13 19.18 13.97
CA HIS A 80 -8.49 18.70 13.72
C HIS A 80 -9.55 19.83 13.66
N LEU A 81 -9.20 21.06 14.04
CA LEU A 81 -10.14 22.19 14.07
C LEU A 81 -10.10 23.05 12.81
N ASN A 82 -9.24 22.73 11.84
CA ASN A 82 -9.01 23.54 10.65
C ASN A 82 -8.49 24.98 10.95
N THR A 83 -8.07 25.28 12.17
CA THR A 83 -7.64 26.63 12.62
C THR A 83 -6.13 26.73 12.85
N CYS A 84 -5.31 26.13 11.99
CA CYS A 84 -3.86 26.17 12.16
C CYS A 84 -3.34 27.61 11.91
N PRO A 85 -2.69 28.27 12.90
CA PRO A 85 -2.31 29.68 12.79
C PRO A 85 -1.10 29.94 11.88
N VAL A 86 -0.46 28.86 11.41
CA VAL A 86 0.76 28.89 10.59
C VAL A 86 0.55 28.21 9.24
N GLY A 87 -0.71 27.98 8.85
CA GLY A 87 -1.04 27.44 7.52
C GLY A 87 -0.63 26.00 7.24
N VAL A 88 -0.17 25.24 8.25
CA VAL A 88 0.31 23.85 8.06
C VAL A 88 -0.85 22.85 7.95
N ALA A 89 -1.74 22.81 8.94
CA ALA A 89 -2.83 21.82 9.03
C ALA A 89 -4.20 22.51 8.94
N THR A 90 -4.48 23.12 7.78
CA THR A 90 -5.74 23.81 7.50
C THR A 90 -6.02 23.84 5.99
N GLN A 91 -7.29 23.79 5.63
CA GLN A 91 -7.81 24.00 4.27
C GLN A 91 -8.38 25.42 4.08
N ASP A 92 -8.43 26.24 5.14
CA ASP A 92 -8.87 27.62 5.07
C ASP A 92 -7.89 28.45 4.18
N PRO A 93 -8.37 29.09 3.10
CA PRO A 93 -7.51 29.85 2.20
C PRO A 93 -6.75 31.01 2.85
N GLU A 94 -7.33 31.70 3.83
CA GLU A 94 -6.69 32.82 4.51
C GLU A 94 -5.60 32.33 5.47
N LEU A 95 -5.86 31.24 6.21
CA LEU A 95 -4.85 30.65 7.07
C LEU A 95 -3.71 29.98 6.29
N ARG A 96 -4.00 29.40 5.12
CA ARG A 96 -2.97 28.82 4.24
C ARG A 96 -1.96 29.85 3.73
N LYS A 97 -2.37 31.12 3.54
CA LYS A 97 -1.45 32.21 3.18
C LYS A 97 -0.39 32.48 4.25
N LEU A 98 -0.63 32.06 5.50
CA LEU A 98 0.32 32.20 6.61
C LEU A 98 1.42 31.13 6.59
N PHE A 99 1.36 30.13 5.70
CA PHE A 99 2.40 29.13 5.58
C PHE A 99 3.70 29.74 5.03
N SER A 100 4.74 29.73 5.85
CA SER A 100 6.06 30.28 5.50
C SER A 100 7.16 29.21 5.38
N GLY A 101 6.78 27.92 5.43
CA GLY A 101 7.73 26.82 5.31
C GLY A 101 8.35 26.77 3.91
N LYS A 102 9.65 26.50 3.85
CA LYS A 102 10.37 26.39 2.58
C LYS A 102 10.99 24.99 2.44
N PRO A 103 11.10 24.45 1.22
CA PRO A 103 11.75 23.16 0.99
C PRO A 103 13.15 23.08 1.61
N GLU A 104 13.92 24.18 1.60
CA GLU A 104 15.27 24.23 2.15
C GLU A 104 15.31 23.92 3.65
N HIS A 105 14.26 24.26 4.41
CA HIS A 105 14.19 23.93 5.84
C HIS A 105 14.13 22.42 6.05
N ILE A 106 13.38 21.72 5.19
CA ILE A 106 13.24 20.26 5.22
C ILE A 106 14.54 19.59 4.77
N VAL A 107 15.15 20.10 3.69
CA VAL A 107 16.46 19.62 3.23
C VAL A 107 17.52 19.76 4.32
N ASN A 108 17.56 20.90 5.00
CA ASN A 108 18.52 21.13 6.09
C ASN A 108 18.27 20.20 7.28
N LEU A 109 17.01 19.96 7.66
CA LEU A 109 16.66 18.97 8.70
C LEU A 109 17.26 17.60 8.38
N PHE A 110 17.03 17.08 7.16
CA PHE A 110 17.53 15.76 6.78
C PHE A 110 19.05 15.73 6.63
N ARG A 111 19.68 16.84 6.21
CA ARG A 111 21.16 16.95 6.22
C ARG A 111 21.72 16.86 7.62
N PHE A 112 21.12 17.54 8.60
CA PHE A 112 21.57 17.47 10.00
C PHE A 112 21.37 16.08 10.60
N LEU A 113 20.21 15.46 10.36
CA LEU A 113 19.96 14.08 10.82
C LEU A 113 20.97 13.09 10.22
N ALA A 114 21.26 13.22 8.93
CA ALA A 114 22.23 12.37 8.26
C ALA A 114 23.66 12.61 8.77
N GLU A 115 24.03 13.87 9.04
CA GLU A 115 25.35 14.19 9.59
C GLU A 115 25.53 13.59 10.99
N GLU A 116 24.57 13.80 11.88
CA GLU A 116 24.60 13.23 13.25
C GLU A 116 24.63 11.69 13.20
N LEU A 117 23.86 11.06 12.30
CA LEU A 117 23.93 9.61 12.10
C LEU A 117 25.33 9.17 11.65
N ARG A 118 25.96 9.89 10.71
CA ARG A 118 27.32 9.59 10.24
C ARG A 118 28.37 9.76 11.33
N GLU A 119 28.23 10.78 12.18
CA GLU A 119 29.09 10.98 13.35
C GLU A 119 28.99 9.76 14.29
N ILE A 120 27.78 9.34 14.64
CA ILE A 120 27.55 8.14 15.47
C ILE A 120 28.09 6.88 14.81
N MET A 121 27.87 6.71 13.50
CA MET A 121 28.42 5.57 12.75
C MET A 121 29.95 5.54 12.83
N ALA A 122 30.61 6.69 12.66
CA ALA A 122 32.05 6.80 12.74
C ALA A 122 32.59 6.49 14.15
N GLU A 123 31.91 6.96 15.19
CA GLU A 123 32.23 6.64 16.59
C GLU A 123 32.13 5.14 16.89
N LEU A 124 31.12 4.46 16.32
CA LEU A 124 30.90 3.02 16.49
C LEU A 124 31.74 2.16 15.52
N GLY A 125 32.41 2.78 14.53
CA GLY A 125 33.28 2.11 13.58
C GLY A 125 32.60 1.57 12.31
N PHE A 126 31.38 2.00 12.01
CA PHE A 126 30.64 1.61 10.80
C PHE A 126 30.90 2.58 9.64
N ARG A 127 31.10 2.06 8.43
CA ARG A 127 31.30 2.87 7.20
C ARG A 127 30.02 3.03 6.40
N THR A 128 29.12 2.06 6.50
CA THR A 128 27.84 2.05 5.78
C THR A 128 26.70 1.69 6.74
N VAL A 129 25.48 2.15 6.42
CA VAL A 129 24.28 1.80 7.20
C VAL A 129 24.12 0.28 7.29
N ASN A 130 24.30 -0.43 6.17
CA ASN A 130 24.14 -1.89 6.11
C ASN A 130 25.06 -2.65 7.08
N GLU A 131 26.26 -2.14 7.38
CA GLU A 131 27.15 -2.74 8.39
C GLU A 131 26.58 -2.62 9.82
N MET A 132 25.81 -1.56 10.07
CA MET A 132 25.20 -1.20 11.36
C MET A 132 23.84 -1.88 11.58
N VAL A 133 23.10 -2.21 10.52
CA VAL A 133 21.75 -2.79 10.63
C VAL A 133 21.76 -4.07 11.47
N GLY A 134 20.92 -4.11 12.51
CA GLY A 134 20.72 -5.28 13.36
C GLY A 134 21.85 -5.57 14.34
N ARG A 135 22.84 -4.67 14.48
CA ARG A 135 23.96 -4.79 15.42
C ARG A 135 23.57 -4.41 16.84
N SER A 136 22.56 -5.08 17.39
CA SER A 136 21.98 -4.75 18.71
C SER A 136 23.00 -4.86 19.86
N GLU A 137 24.10 -5.60 19.67
CA GLU A 137 25.22 -5.71 20.61
C GLU A 137 25.94 -4.38 20.90
N PHE A 138 25.76 -3.35 20.06
CA PHE A 138 26.30 -2.00 20.30
C PHE A 138 25.38 -1.16 21.21
N LEU A 139 24.22 -1.69 21.60
CA LEU A 139 23.30 -1.06 22.55
C LEU A 139 23.47 -1.68 23.93
N LYS A 140 23.43 -0.84 24.96
CA LYS A 140 23.42 -1.28 26.37
C LYS A 140 22.46 -0.44 27.20
N VAL A 141 21.87 -1.07 28.21
CA VAL A 141 21.04 -0.37 29.19
C VAL A 141 21.90 0.62 29.97
N ASN A 142 21.42 1.86 30.13
CA ASN A 142 22.09 2.83 30.99
C ASN A 142 21.78 2.52 32.47
N PRO A 143 22.76 2.08 33.28
CA PRO A 143 22.54 1.73 34.68
C PRO A 143 22.21 2.96 35.55
N GLU A 144 22.55 4.16 35.07
CA GLU A 144 22.32 5.44 35.77
C GLU A 144 20.98 6.08 35.39
N ALA A 145 20.05 5.35 34.77
CA ALA A 145 18.71 5.84 34.50
C ALA A 145 18.06 6.35 35.82
N GLY A 146 17.96 7.68 35.96
CA GLY A 146 17.72 8.35 37.24
C GLY A 146 16.36 8.11 37.89
N HIS A 147 15.46 7.36 37.24
CA HIS A 147 14.13 7.06 37.77
C HIS A 147 14.06 5.63 38.31
N TRP A 148 13.61 5.46 39.56
CA TRP A 148 13.58 4.15 40.23
C TRP A 148 12.82 3.06 39.46
N LYS A 149 11.72 3.41 38.77
CA LYS A 149 10.97 2.45 37.93
C LYS A 149 11.73 1.94 36.71
N ALA A 150 12.73 2.69 36.22
CA ALA A 150 13.54 2.24 35.08
C ALA A 150 14.31 0.95 35.42
N LYS A 151 14.66 0.76 36.70
CA LYS A 151 15.30 -0.47 37.21
C LYS A 151 14.39 -1.71 37.16
N LEU A 152 13.10 -1.52 36.88
CA LEU A 152 12.13 -2.62 36.75
C LEU A 152 11.92 -3.05 35.30
N ILE A 153 12.57 -2.38 34.35
CA ILE A 153 12.43 -2.67 32.92
C ILE A 153 13.53 -3.65 32.52
N ASP A 154 13.12 -4.77 31.95
CA ASP A 154 14.00 -5.71 31.27
C ASP A 154 13.97 -5.43 29.76
N LEU A 155 15.15 -5.20 29.18
CA LEU A 155 15.32 -4.94 27.75
C LEU A 155 16.06 -6.08 27.04
N ASP A 156 16.34 -7.19 27.73
CA ASP A 156 17.15 -8.29 27.18
C ASP A 156 16.52 -8.84 25.89
N ALA A 157 15.19 -8.99 25.85
CA ALA A 157 14.49 -9.47 24.65
C ALA A 157 14.64 -8.53 23.43
N VAL A 158 14.78 -7.22 23.66
CA VAL A 158 14.95 -6.21 22.59
C VAL A 158 16.39 -6.18 22.12
N LEU A 159 17.34 -6.24 23.07
CA LEU A 159 18.77 -6.11 22.80
C LEU A 159 19.44 -7.42 22.37
N SER A 160 18.79 -8.56 22.60
CA SER A 160 19.31 -9.87 22.23
C SER A 160 19.48 -10.00 20.71
N PRO A 161 20.69 -10.27 20.22
CA PRO A 161 20.89 -10.54 18.80
C PRO A 161 20.16 -11.84 18.43
N ALA A 162 19.36 -11.81 17.37
CA ALA A 162 18.73 -13.03 16.87
C ALA A 162 19.77 -13.98 16.25
N PRO A 163 19.64 -15.29 16.47
CA PRO A 163 20.50 -16.25 15.80
C PRO A 163 20.25 -16.20 14.29
N ASN A 164 21.27 -15.82 13.53
CA ASN A 164 21.25 -15.88 12.07
C ASN A 164 21.66 -17.28 11.60
N ILE A 165 20.76 -18.24 11.78
CA ILE A 165 21.02 -19.66 11.51
C ILE A 165 21.38 -19.90 10.03
N SER A 166 20.77 -19.13 9.12
CA SER A 166 21.05 -19.19 7.68
C SER A 166 22.40 -18.59 7.27
N GLY A 167 23.03 -17.77 8.11
CA GLY A 167 24.19 -16.96 7.72
C GLY A 167 23.88 -15.89 6.66
N GLY A 168 22.60 -15.53 6.51
CA GLY A 168 22.13 -14.52 5.56
C GLY A 168 22.52 -13.09 5.98
N THR A 169 22.11 -12.09 5.21
CA THR A 169 22.29 -10.68 5.58
C THR A 169 21.32 -10.27 6.69
N LEU A 170 21.69 -9.22 7.45
CA LEU A 170 20.83 -8.62 8.47
C LEU A 170 19.89 -7.53 7.90
N TYR A 171 19.99 -7.28 6.60
CA TYR A 171 19.34 -6.21 5.86
C TYR A 171 18.79 -6.76 4.53
N HIS A 172 18.00 -5.99 3.80
CA HIS A 172 17.48 -6.38 2.49
C HIS A 172 18.61 -6.55 1.46
N SER A 173 18.75 -7.75 0.90
CA SER A 173 19.78 -8.05 -0.10
C SER A 173 19.30 -8.95 -1.24
N GLU A 174 18.07 -9.43 -1.20
CA GLU A 174 17.51 -10.37 -2.17
C GLU A 174 16.17 -9.85 -2.70
N ASN A 175 16.08 -9.76 -4.03
CA ASN A 175 14.81 -9.51 -4.69
C ASN A 175 13.93 -10.77 -4.64
N GLN A 176 12.61 -10.57 -4.68
CA GLN A 176 11.64 -11.65 -4.72
C GLN A 176 11.09 -11.82 -6.15
N ASP A 177 10.94 -13.07 -6.58
CA ASP A 177 10.15 -13.39 -7.78
C ASP A 177 8.71 -13.68 -7.37
N HIS A 178 7.78 -12.90 -7.90
CA HIS A 178 6.35 -13.01 -7.64
C HIS A 178 5.60 -13.77 -8.76
N GLY A 179 6.32 -14.38 -9.71
CA GLY A 179 5.72 -15.13 -10.83
C GLY A 179 4.99 -14.23 -11.83
N ILE A 180 5.28 -12.92 -11.84
CA ILE A 180 4.60 -11.95 -12.72
C ILE A 180 4.92 -12.20 -14.19
N ALA A 181 6.03 -12.87 -14.52
CA ALA A 181 6.37 -13.18 -15.91
C ALA A 181 5.35 -14.13 -16.58
N GLU A 182 4.61 -14.92 -15.81
CA GLU A 182 3.73 -15.98 -16.32
C GLU A 182 2.24 -15.61 -16.31
N VAL A 183 1.88 -14.40 -15.86
CA VAL A 183 0.46 -14.02 -15.77
C VAL A 183 -0.19 -13.82 -17.14
N LEU A 184 -1.48 -14.17 -17.23
CA LEU A 184 -2.30 -14.04 -18.44
C LEU A 184 -2.27 -12.64 -19.06
N ASP A 185 -2.17 -11.59 -18.24
CA ASP A 185 -2.15 -10.20 -18.68
C ASP A 185 -1.08 -9.88 -19.74
N TRP A 186 0.06 -10.57 -19.76
CA TRP A 186 1.06 -10.36 -20.81
C TRP A 186 0.53 -10.78 -22.18
N GLN A 187 -0.33 -11.79 -22.23
CA GLN A 187 -1.02 -12.19 -23.46
C GLN A 187 -2.05 -11.13 -23.87
N LEU A 188 -2.77 -10.56 -22.90
CA LEU A 188 -3.68 -9.43 -23.14
C LEU A 188 -2.94 -8.23 -23.73
N VAL A 189 -1.80 -7.84 -23.15
CA VAL A 189 -0.96 -6.75 -23.66
C VAL A 189 -0.41 -7.04 -25.05
N LYS A 190 -0.02 -8.28 -25.32
CA LYS A 190 0.46 -8.70 -26.64
C LYS A 190 -0.64 -8.61 -27.70
N SER A 191 -1.86 -9.04 -27.38
CA SER A 191 -3.03 -8.90 -28.25
C SER A 191 -3.39 -7.42 -28.46
N ALA A 192 -3.20 -6.58 -27.44
CA ALA A 192 -3.58 -5.17 -27.47
C ALA A 192 -2.61 -4.23 -28.21
N GLN A 193 -1.52 -4.71 -28.81
CA GLN A 193 -0.46 -3.83 -29.34
C GLN A 193 -0.98 -2.79 -30.34
N ALA A 194 -1.86 -3.17 -31.26
CA ALA A 194 -2.47 -2.24 -32.22
C ALA A 194 -3.26 -1.11 -31.52
N ALA A 195 -4.00 -1.44 -30.46
CA ALA A 195 -4.71 -0.47 -29.64
C ALA A 195 -3.75 0.43 -28.84
N LEU A 196 -2.69 -0.14 -28.27
CA LEU A 196 -1.72 0.59 -27.45
C LEU A 196 -0.81 1.52 -28.26
N GLU A 197 -0.53 1.20 -29.53
CA GLU A 197 0.35 1.99 -30.38
C GLU A 197 -0.43 2.99 -31.24
N ARG A 198 -1.58 2.58 -31.78
CA ARG A 198 -2.31 3.30 -32.82
C ARG A 198 -3.76 3.62 -32.46
N GLN A 199 -4.21 3.27 -31.25
CA GLN A 199 -5.61 3.41 -30.81
C GLN A 199 -6.63 2.68 -31.71
N GLU A 200 -6.17 1.64 -32.42
CA GLU A 200 -7.02 0.81 -33.27
C GLU A 200 -7.88 -0.13 -32.42
N ALA A 201 -9.12 -0.35 -32.86
CA ALA A 201 -10.02 -1.25 -32.16
C ALA A 201 -9.56 -2.71 -32.31
N VAL A 202 -9.41 -3.41 -31.18
CA VAL A 202 -9.03 -4.83 -31.11
C VAL A 202 -10.07 -5.62 -30.33
N ALA A 203 -10.20 -6.90 -30.67
CA ALA A 203 -11.02 -7.83 -29.93
C ALA A 203 -10.38 -9.22 -29.98
N ASP A 204 -10.44 -9.94 -28.87
CA ASP A 204 -9.93 -11.31 -28.71
C ASP A 204 -10.67 -12.03 -27.57
N GLU A 205 -10.50 -13.35 -27.52
CA GLU A 205 -11.12 -14.22 -26.52
C GLU A 205 -10.07 -15.01 -25.73
N PHE A 206 -10.32 -15.23 -24.44
CA PHE A 206 -9.41 -15.92 -23.53
C PHE A 206 -10.17 -16.88 -22.59
N GLU A 207 -9.59 -18.05 -22.33
CA GLU A 207 -10.06 -18.95 -21.28
C GLU A 207 -9.43 -18.56 -19.94
N VAL A 208 -10.21 -18.55 -18.86
CA VAL A 208 -9.77 -18.12 -17.53
C VAL A 208 -10.12 -19.13 -16.44
N ARG A 209 -9.24 -19.23 -15.44
CA ARG A 209 -9.38 -20.06 -14.24
C ARG A 209 -9.23 -19.22 -12.98
N ASN A 210 -9.68 -19.74 -11.86
CA ASN A 210 -9.63 -19.02 -10.59
C ASN A 210 -8.20 -18.65 -10.12
N THR A 211 -7.17 -19.29 -10.70
CA THR A 211 -5.76 -18.97 -10.52
C THR A 211 -5.32 -17.72 -11.28
N ASP A 212 -6.04 -17.33 -12.33
CA ASP A 212 -5.81 -16.12 -13.11
C ASP A 212 -6.38 -14.92 -12.36
N ARG A 213 -5.51 -14.26 -11.58
CA ARG A 213 -5.86 -13.14 -10.71
C ARG A 213 -5.53 -11.81 -11.40
N THR A 214 -6.21 -10.75 -10.97
CA THR A 214 -5.96 -9.36 -11.40
C THR A 214 -6.04 -9.13 -12.91
N ILE A 215 -6.82 -9.95 -13.62
CA ILE A 215 -6.95 -9.92 -15.09
C ILE A 215 -7.27 -8.50 -15.57
N GLY A 216 -6.44 -7.99 -16.47
CA GLY A 216 -6.55 -6.68 -17.11
C GLY A 216 -5.84 -5.54 -16.38
N THR A 217 -5.29 -5.77 -15.17
CA THR A 217 -4.63 -4.72 -14.39
C THR A 217 -3.35 -4.23 -15.05
N LEU A 218 -2.54 -5.14 -15.59
CA LEU A 218 -1.28 -4.79 -16.25
C LEU A 218 -1.57 -4.19 -17.64
N LEU A 219 -2.58 -4.68 -18.35
CA LEU A 219 -3.06 -4.01 -19.56
C LEU A 219 -3.51 -2.57 -19.28
N SER A 220 -4.27 -2.36 -18.20
CA SER A 220 -4.67 -1.02 -17.75
C SER A 220 -3.47 -0.13 -17.42
N ASN A 221 -2.43 -0.70 -16.81
CA ASN A 221 -1.17 0.01 -16.55
C ASN A 221 -0.50 0.47 -17.85
N GLU A 222 -0.46 -0.38 -18.87
CA GLU A 222 0.12 -0.05 -20.18
C GLU A 222 -0.66 1.06 -20.90
N ILE A 223 -1.99 1.08 -20.79
CA ILE A 223 -2.83 2.19 -21.27
C ILE A 223 -2.49 3.47 -20.50
N THR A 224 -2.45 3.39 -19.17
CA THR A 224 -2.24 4.55 -18.30
C THR A 224 -0.85 5.17 -18.47
N LYS A 225 0.19 4.37 -18.71
CA LYS A 225 1.54 4.87 -19.01
C LYS A 225 1.58 5.74 -20.27
N ARG A 226 0.76 5.41 -21.29
CA ARG A 226 0.76 6.07 -22.59
C ARG A 226 -0.23 7.23 -22.66
N TYR A 227 -1.41 7.06 -22.08
CA TYR A 227 -2.54 7.97 -22.26
C TYR A 227 -3.03 8.62 -20.95
N HIS A 228 -2.39 8.29 -19.83
CA HIS A 228 -2.71 8.82 -18.51
C HIS A 228 -4.22 8.70 -18.19
N ALA A 229 -4.81 9.71 -17.54
CA ALA A 229 -6.22 9.72 -17.18
C ALA A 229 -7.18 9.79 -18.38
N ALA A 230 -6.71 10.22 -19.56
CA ALA A 230 -7.56 10.29 -20.75
C ALA A 230 -7.95 8.89 -21.26
N GLY A 231 -7.05 7.91 -21.08
CA GLY A 231 -7.24 6.54 -21.53
C GLY A 231 -7.39 6.42 -23.05
N LEU A 232 -8.03 5.34 -23.49
CA LEU A 232 -8.38 5.11 -24.89
C LEU A 232 -9.83 5.53 -25.18
N PRO A 233 -10.20 5.73 -26.45
CA PRO A 233 -11.60 5.81 -26.83
C PRO A 233 -12.42 4.61 -26.29
N PRO A 234 -13.72 4.79 -26.00
CA PRO A 234 -14.56 3.68 -25.55
C PRO A 234 -14.51 2.50 -26.53
N ASP A 235 -14.57 1.27 -26.00
CA ASP A 235 -14.61 0.04 -26.78
C ASP A 235 -13.39 -0.20 -27.71
N THR A 236 -12.26 0.48 -27.51
CA THR A 236 -11.03 0.24 -28.28
C THR A 236 -10.46 -1.16 -28.02
N ILE A 237 -10.50 -1.67 -26.79
CA ILE A 237 -10.07 -3.04 -26.49
C ILE A 237 -11.24 -3.82 -25.93
N ARG A 238 -11.70 -4.83 -26.67
CA ARG A 238 -12.87 -5.65 -26.30
C ARG A 238 -12.46 -7.10 -26.11
N TYR A 239 -12.32 -7.53 -24.86
CA TYR A 239 -11.95 -8.92 -24.58
C TYR A 239 -13.11 -9.71 -23.99
N LYS A 240 -13.30 -10.91 -24.52
CA LYS A 240 -14.21 -11.91 -23.97
C LYS A 240 -13.39 -12.93 -23.18
N PHE A 241 -13.87 -13.27 -22.01
CA PHE A 241 -13.31 -14.28 -21.13
C PHE A 241 -14.35 -15.37 -20.92
N THR A 242 -13.92 -16.62 -20.88
CA THR A 242 -14.78 -17.77 -20.59
C THR A 242 -14.19 -18.54 -19.41
N GLY A 243 -15.02 -18.84 -18.40
CA GLY A 243 -14.60 -19.66 -17.24
C GLY A 243 -14.80 -18.98 -15.89
N SER A 244 -13.92 -19.29 -14.93
CA SER A 244 -13.99 -18.77 -13.56
C SER A 244 -12.85 -17.79 -13.36
N ALA A 245 -13.12 -16.50 -13.20
CA ALA A 245 -12.07 -15.52 -12.99
C ALA A 245 -11.61 -15.52 -11.52
N GLY A 246 -10.30 -15.44 -11.32
CA GLY A 246 -9.72 -15.28 -10.00
C GLY A 246 -10.02 -13.92 -9.39
N GLN A 247 -9.45 -13.73 -8.20
CA GLN A 247 -9.57 -12.51 -7.41
C GLN A 247 -9.17 -11.26 -8.22
N SER A 248 -9.91 -10.16 -8.05
CA SER A 248 -9.62 -8.85 -8.65
C SER A 248 -9.75 -8.76 -10.18
N PHE A 249 -10.68 -9.49 -10.79
CA PHE A 249 -10.99 -9.35 -12.22
C PHE A 249 -11.33 -7.90 -12.59
N GLY A 250 -10.63 -7.33 -13.58
CA GLY A 250 -10.85 -5.95 -14.03
C GLY A 250 -10.44 -4.87 -13.01
N ALA A 251 -9.59 -5.20 -12.03
CA ALA A 251 -9.11 -4.20 -11.07
C ALA A 251 -8.37 -3.06 -11.77
N PHE A 252 -8.61 -1.83 -11.32
CA PHE A 252 -8.02 -0.59 -11.82
C PHE A 252 -8.13 -0.40 -13.35
N SER A 253 -9.12 -1.04 -13.99
CA SER A 253 -9.23 -1.01 -15.45
C SER A 253 -9.61 0.38 -15.96
N ALA A 254 -8.76 0.91 -16.85
CA ALA A 254 -8.84 2.24 -17.42
C ALA A 254 -9.86 2.35 -18.56
N LYS A 255 -10.23 3.60 -18.88
CA LYS A 255 -11.11 3.92 -20.01
C LYS A 255 -10.61 3.34 -21.34
N GLY A 256 -11.55 2.76 -22.08
CA GLY A 256 -11.36 2.12 -23.39
C GLY A 256 -11.24 0.60 -23.34
N LEU A 257 -11.12 0.03 -22.13
CA LEU A 257 -11.28 -1.41 -21.89
C LEU A 257 -12.76 -1.79 -21.78
N THR A 258 -13.15 -2.85 -22.48
CA THR A 258 -14.46 -3.50 -22.33
C THR A 258 -14.26 -4.99 -22.19
N PHE A 259 -14.56 -5.52 -21.01
CA PHE A 259 -14.41 -6.94 -20.70
C PHE A 259 -15.77 -7.60 -20.54
N LYS A 260 -15.92 -8.76 -21.17
CA LYS A 260 -17.07 -9.64 -21.02
C LYS A 260 -16.58 -10.95 -20.42
N LEU A 261 -17.19 -11.42 -19.33
CA LEU A 261 -16.91 -12.71 -18.73
C LEU A 261 -18.16 -13.58 -18.82
N GLU A 262 -18.07 -14.64 -19.62
CA GLU A 262 -19.04 -15.72 -19.66
C GLU A 262 -18.65 -16.78 -18.62
N GLY A 263 -19.29 -16.75 -17.46
CA GLY A 263 -18.88 -17.52 -16.29
C GLY A 263 -19.12 -16.78 -14.98
N GLU A 264 -18.20 -16.93 -14.04
CA GLU A 264 -18.28 -16.35 -12.68
C GLU A 264 -16.93 -15.76 -12.25
N ALA A 265 -16.93 -14.88 -11.25
CA ALA A 265 -15.71 -14.26 -10.74
C ALA A 265 -15.65 -14.24 -9.21
N ASN A 266 -14.44 -14.39 -8.69
CA ASN A 266 -14.18 -14.31 -7.25
C ASN A 266 -14.22 -12.86 -6.73
N ASP A 267 -13.75 -12.61 -5.50
CA ASP A 267 -13.88 -11.29 -4.85
C ASP A 267 -13.13 -10.17 -5.60
N TYR A 268 -13.48 -8.93 -5.25
CA TYR A 268 -12.83 -7.69 -5.74
C TYR A 268 -12.99 -7.40 -7.24
N VAL A 269 -14.04 -7.92 -7.89
CA VAL A 269 -14.39 -7.53 -9.27
C VAL A 269 -14.42 -6.02 -9.39
N GLY A 270 -13.67 -5.46 -10.35
CA GLY A 270 -13.61 -4.03 -10.58
C GLY A 270 -13.10 -3.21 -9.38
N LYS A 271 -12.28 -3.79 -8.49
CA LYS A 271 -11.60 -3.03 -7.43
C LYS A 271 -10.90 -1.81 -8.01
N GLY A 272 -11.24 -0.62 -7.51
CA GLY A 272 -10.70 0.64 -8.02
C GLY A 272 -10.99 0.89 -9.50
N LEU A 273 -12.13 0.42 -10.04
CA LEU A 273 -12.51 0.62 -11.45
C LEU A 273 -12.33 2.10 -11.87
N SER A 274 -11.72 2.31 -13.03
CA SER A 274 -11.23 3.62 -13.48
C SER A 274 -11.63 3.92 -14.93
N GLY A 275 -12.89 3.64 -15.27
CA GLY A 275 -13.49 4.05 -16.55
C GLY A 275 -13.71 2.93 -17.56
N ALA A 276 -13.32 1.70 -17.25
CA ALA A 276 -13.64 0.53 -18.06
C ALA A 276 -15.10 0.08 -17.93
N ARG A 277 -15.56 -0.74 -18.88
CA ARG A 277 -16.84 -1.45 -18.83
C ARG A 277 -16.60 -2.94 -18.59
N LEU A 278 -17.22 -3.49 -17.56
CA LEU A 278 -17.17 -4.90 -17.22
C LEU A 278 -18.59 -5.49 -17.31
N ALA A 279 -18.75 -6.63 -17.98
CA ALA A 279 -20.00 -7.37 -18.04
C ALA A 279 -19.76 -8.84 -17.68
N ILE A 280 -20.49 -9.37 -16.71
CA ILE A 280 -20.33 -10.74 -16.20
C ILE A 280 -21.69 -11.43 -16.25
N PHE A 281 -21.74 -12.59 -16.89
CA PHE A 281 -22.99 -13.33 -17.11
C PHE A 281 -22.72 -14.83 -17.17
N PRO A 282 -23.68 -15.68 -16.75
CA PRO A 282 -23.50 -17.12 -16.79
C PRO A 282 -23.47 -17.65 -18.24
N PRO A 283 -22.82 -18.79 -18.50
CA PRO A 283 -22.84 -19.44 -19.80
C PRO A 283 -24.25 -19.65 -20.33
N ALA A 284 -24.45 -19.54 -21.64
CA ALA A 284 -25.78 -19.70 -22.24
C ALA A 284 -26.43 -21.08 -21.97
N THR A 285 -25.61 -22.09 -21.69
CA THR A 285 -26.04 -23.46 -21.36
C THR A 285 -26.45 -23.65 -19.89
N SER A 286 -26.34 -22.61 -19.06
CA SER A 286 -26.68 -22.67 -17.64
C SER A 286 -28.18 -22.87 -17.43
N THR A 287 -28.55 -23.80 -16.55
CA THR A 287 -29.95 -24.15 -16.25
C THR A 287 -30.51 -23.45 -15.01
N PHE A 288 -29.66 -22.78 -14.22
CA PHE A 288 -30.08 -22.07 -13.02
C PHE A 288 -30.61 -20.67 -13.35
N ILE A 289 -31.44 -20.13 -12.46
CA ILE A 289 -32.00 -18.78 -12.54
C ILE A 289 -30.93 -17.78 -12.04
N PRO A 290 -30.35 -16.92 -12.90
CA PRO A 290 -29.20 -16.09 -12.53
C PRO A 290 -29.46 -15.17 -11.34
N GLU A 291 -30.64 -14.55 -11.27
CA GLU A 291 -31.02 -13.61 -10.22
C GLU A 291 -31.14 -14.25 -8.83
N ASN A 292 -31.15 -15.59 -8.76
CA ASN A 292 -31.17 -16.36 -7.52
C ASN A 292 -29.78 -16.88 -7.10
N ASN A 293 -28.74 -16.71 -7.92
CA ASN A 293 -27.43 -17.32 -7.73
C ASN A 293 -26.31 -16.28 -7.65
N ILE A 294 -25.26 -16.58 -6.88
CA ILE A 294 -24.08 -15.73 -6.78
C ILE A 294 -23.24 -15.92 -8.05
N LEU A 295 -22.88 -14.80 -8.69
CA LEU A 295 -22.03 -14.79 -9.87
C LEU A 295 -20.72 -14.04 -9.64
N ILE A 296 -20.69 -13.11 -8.69
CA ILE A 296 -19.46 -12.44 -8.27
C ILE A 296 -19.29 -12.45 -6.75
N GLY A 297 -18.04 -12.51 -6.31
CA GLY A 297 -17.68 -12.52 -4.89
C GLY A 297 -17.91 -11.19 -4.14
N ASN A 298 -17.23 -11.06 -3.01
CA ASN A 298 -17.34 -9.94 -2.09
C ASN A 298 -16.56 -8.69 -2.57
N VAL A 299 -16.88 -7.54 -1.99
CA VAL A 299 -16.09 -6.30 -2.09
C VAL A 299 -15.84 -5.84 -3.54
N ALA A 300 -16.79 -6.14 -4.43
CA ALA A 300 -16.76 -5.65 -5.81
C ALA A 300 -16.86 -4.12 -5.84
N LEU A 301 -16.18 -3.48 -6.79
CA LEU A 301 -16.09 -2.02 -6.96
C LEU A 301 -15.49 -1.27 -5.77
N TYR A 302 -14.68 -1.93 -4.94
CA TYR A 302 -14.04 -1.29 -3.79
C TYR A 302 -13.28 -0.02 -4.21
N GLY A 303 -13.74 1.14 -3.75
CA GLY A 303 -13.09 2.42 -4.01
C GLY A 303 -13.08 2.85 -5.48
N ALA A 304 -13.95 2.30 -6.34
CA ALA A 304 -14.00 2.65 -7.75
C ALA A 304 -14.20 4.16 -7.98
N THR A 305 -13.64 4.75 -9.04
CA THR A 305 -13.74 6.20 -9.33
C THR A 305 -14.20 6.54 -10.74
N SER A 306 -14.53 5.57 -11.58
CA SER A 306 -15.44 5.71 -12.75
C SER A 306 -15.62 4.35 -13.43
N GLY A 307 -16.51 4.26 -14.42
CA GLY A 307 -16.71 3.05 -15.23
C GLY A 307 -18.02 2.34 -14.93
N GLU A 308 -18.22 1.19 -15.56
CA GLU A 308 -19.49 0.47 -15.57
C GLU A 308 -19.28 -1.01 -15.23
N LEU A 309 -20.13 -1.57 -14.37
CA LEU A 309 -20.17 -2.99 -14.06
C LEU A 309 -21.60 -3.53 -14.22
N TYR A 310 -21.78 -4.52 -15.09
CA TYR A 310 -23.05 -5.20 -15.30
C TYR A 310 -22.92 -6.68 -14.93
N VAL A 311 -23.77 -7.16 -14.03
CA VAL A 311 -23.71 -8.53 -13.51
C VAL A 311 -25.09 -9.16 -13.64
N ARG A 312 -25.19 -10.24 -14.42
CA ARG A 312 -26.39 -11.06 -14.54
C ARG A 312 -26.42 -12.14 -13.46
N GLY A 313 -26.52 -11.71 -12.21
CA GLY A 313 -26.59 -12.55 -11.02
C GLY A 313 -26.34 -11.74 -9.74
N LYS A 314 -26.23 -12.42 -8.59
CA LYS A 314 -25.96 -11.79 -7.29
C LYS A 314 -24.47 -11.54 -7.05
N ALA A 315 -24.17 -10.49 -6.32
CA ALA A 315 -22.87 -10.23 -5.71
C ALA A 315 -22.85 -10.64 -4.23
N GLY A 316 -21.65 -10.88 -3.70
CA GLY A 316 -21.41 -11.12 -2.28
C GLY A 316 -21.58 -9.88 -1.39
N GLU A 317 -20.96 -9.93 -0.22
CA GLU A 317 -20.96 -8.87 0.79
C GLU A 317 -20.17 -7.63 0.32
N ARG A 318 -20.49 -6.46 0.91
CA ARG A 318 -19.78 -5.20 0.68
C ARG A 318 -19.68 -4.79 -0.79
N PHE A 319 -20.71 -5.12 -1.57
CA PHE A 319 -20.81 -4.66 -2.95
C PHE A 319 -20.76 -3.13 -3.00
N ALA A 320 -19.92 -2.57 -3.87
CA ALA A 320 -19.74 -1.13 -4.04
C ALA A 320 -19.30 -0.36 -2.78
N VAL A 321 -18.57 -1.01 -1.87
CA VAL A 321 -17.99 -0.33 -0.70
C VAL A 321 -17.05 0.79 -1.12
N ARG A 322 -17.25 2.01 -0.60
CA ARG A 322 -16.52 3.25 -0.96
C ARG A 322 -16.60 3.62 -2.45
N ASN A 323 -17.62 3.20 -3.18
CA ASN A 323 -17.76 3.56 -4.58
C ASN A 323 -17.88 5.09 -4.74
N SER A 324 -16.92 5.68 -5.46
CA SER A 324 -16.77 7.11 -5.64
C SER A 324 -16.98 7.57 -7.08
N GLY A 325 -17.62 6.76 -7.94
CA GLY A 325 -17.98 7.22 -9.30
C GLY A 325 -18.34 6.14 -10.33
N ALA A 326 -18.31 4.85 -10.01
CA ALA A 326 -18.73 3.81 -10.94
C ALA A 326 -20.24 3.59 -10.94
N THR A 327 -20.79 3.22 -12.10
CA THR A 327 -22.19 2.81 -12.26
C THR A 327 -22.25 1.29 -12.30
N ALA A 328 -23.22 0.68 -11.62
CA ALA A 328 -23.37 -0.77 -11.63
C ALA A 328 -24.81 -1.23 -11.64
N VAL A 329 -25.05 -2.38 -12.27
CA VAL A 329 -26.31 -3.11 -12.25
C VAL A 329 -26.01 -4.55 -11.86
N VAL A 330 -26.71 -5.04 -10.84
CA VAL A 330 -26.56 -6.38 -10.26
C VAL A 330 -27.95 -6.87 -9.81
N GLU A 331 -28.18 -8.17 -9.82
CA GLU A 331 -29.51 -8.78 -9.56
C GLU A 331 -29.71 -9.13 -8.07
N GLY A 332 -28.73 -8.85 -7.23
CA GLY A 332 -28.82 -8.94 -5.78
C GLY A 332 -27.45 -8.73 -5.13
N VAL A 333 -27.44 -8.36 -3.86
CA VAL A 333 -26.21 -8.12 -3.08
C VAL A 333 -26.32 -8.76 -1.71
N GLY A 334 -25.19 -9.14 -1.12
CA GLY A 334 -25.10 -9.54 0.28
C GLY A 334 -25.14 -8.36 1.24
N ASP A 335 -24.75 -8.61 2.49
CA ASP A 335 -24.75 -7.60 3.54
C ASP A 335 -23.77 -6.45 3.24
N HIS A 336 -24.06 -5.27 3.80
CA HIS A 336 -23.24 -4.06 3.69
C HIS A 336 -23.05 -3.53 2.25
N GLY A 337 -24.03 -3.75 1.36
CA GLY A 337 -24.06 -3.11 0.05
C GLY A 337 -24.02 -1.58 0.14
N CYS A 338 -23.21 -0.95 -0.72
CA CYS A 338 -23.00 0.50 -0.79
C CYS A 338 -22.51 1.14 0.52
N GLU A 339 -21.73 0.41 1.34
CA GLU A 339 -21.13 0.96 2.56
C GLU A 339 -20.03 2.00 2.22
N TYR A 340 -20.14 3.22 2.78
CA TYR A 340 -19.25 4.38 2.55
C TYR A 340 -19.20 4.92 1.11
#